data_AF-X0V927-F1
#
_entry.id   AF-X0V927-F1
#
_cell.length_a   1.000
_cell.length_b   1.000
_cell.length_c   1.000
_cell.angle_alpha   90.00
_cell.angle_beta   90.00
_cell.angle_gamma   90.00
#
_symmetry.space_group_name_H-M   'P 1'
#
loop_
_entity.id
_entity.type
_entity.pdbx_description
1 polymer ?
#
loop_
_entity_poly.entity_id
_entity_poly.type
_entity_poly.pdbx_seq_one_letter_code
_entity_poly.pdbx_strand_id
1 'polypeptide(L)'
;MARKRRGWGGEPPADDEEATRRIVGAAVELLSSTGTAITIADVAESLGVIRQTVYRYFPTADDLMRAAAIASVDGFLDQLSAHVRGIHDPADAMTEGVLYTLDAVTRT
;
A
#
# COMPACT_ATOMS: atom_id res chain seq x y z
N MET A 1 7.58 -1.29 35.19
CA MET A 1 8.66 -1.44 34.18
C MET A 1 8.03 -1.29 32.80
N ALA A 2 8.17 -0.13 32.15
CA ALA A 2 7.59 0.09 30.82
C ALA A 2 8.39 -0.71 29.78
N ARG A 3 7.73 -1.67 29.12
CA ARG A 3 8.30 -2.47 28.03
C ARG A 3 8.69 -1.52 26.91
N LYS A 4 10.00 -1.30 26.73
CA LYS A 4 10.56 -0.53 25.60
C LYS A 4 10.05 -1.20 24.33
N ARG A 5 9.00 -0.63 23.69
CA ARG A 5 8.45 -1.15 22.43
C ARG A 5 9.62 -1.22 21.45
N ARG A 6 9.99 -2.43 21.04
CA ARG A 6 10.98 -2.60 19.97
C ARG A 6 10.28 -2.12 18.71
N GLY A 7 10.77 -1.04 18.09
CA GLY A 7 10.19 -0.49 16.87
C GLY A 7 10.14 -1.55 15.77
N TRP A 8 9.24 -1.35 14.79
CA TRP A 8 9.04 -2.30 13.67
C TRP A 8 8.60 -3.69 14.11
N GLY A 9 7.77 -3.77 15.17
CA GLY A 9 7.33 -5.06 15.72
C GLY A 9 8.45 -5.95 16.29
N GLY A 10 9.69 -5.46 16.37
CA GLY A 10 10.86 -6.25 16.76
C GLY A 10 11.78 -6.64 15.60
N GLU A 11 11.40 -6.37 14.35
CA GLU A 11 12.15 -6.68 13.14
C GLU A 11 12.46 -5.41 12.35
N PRO A 12 13.53 -4.67 12.70
CA PRO A 12 13.89 -3.46 11.99
C PRO A 12 14.23 -3.75 10.52
N PRO A 13 13.91 -2.83 9.59
CA PRO A 13 14.28 -2.96 8.19
C PRO A 13 15.80 -2.97 8.02
N ALA A 14 16.28 -3.65 6.99
CA ALA A 14 17.71 -3.77 6.69
C ALA A 14 18.33 -2.43 6.25
N ASP A 15 17.55 -1.61 5.54
CA ASP A 15 17.95 -0.32 5.00
C ASP A 15 16.74 0.64 4.86
N ASP A 16 17.01 1.86 4.39
CA ASP A 16 16.01 2.89 4.20
C ASP A 16 15.03 2.57 3.05
N GLU A 17 15.46 1.80 2.05
CA GLU A 17 14.62 1.37 0.93
C GLU A 17 13.55 0.40 1.43
N GLU A 18 13.95 -0.62 2.19
CA GLU A 18 13.05 -1.57 2.82
C GLU A 18 12.11 -0.88 3.81
N ALA A 19 12.60 0.08 4.59
CA ALA A 19 11.76 0.87 5.47
C ALA A 19 10.68 1.64 4.68
N THR A 20 11.07 2.26 3.57
CA THR A 20 10.17 3.00 2.68
C THR A 20 9.11 2.06 2.10
N ARG A 21 9.51 0.89 1.59
CA ARG A 21 8.57 -0.13 1.06
C ARG A 21 7.57 -0.58 2.11
N ARG A 22 8.01 -0.87 3.35
CA ARG A 22 7.12 -1.27 4.44
C ARG A 22 6.13 -0.17 4.83
N ILE A 23 6.58 1.09 4.86
CA ILE A 23 5.71 2.23 5.14
C ILE A 23 4.65 2.40 4.06
N VAL A 24 5.06 2.34 2.79
CA VAL A 24 4.13 2.45 1.65
C VAL A 24 3.17 1.27 1.62
N GLY A 25 3.65 0.03 1.84
CA GLY A 25 2.81 -1.17 1.90
C GLY A 25 1.73 -1.07 2.98
N ALA A 26 2.11 -0.68 4.21
CA ALA A 26 1.14 -0.48 5.29
C ALA A 26 0.12 0.62 4.96
N ALA A 27 0.55 1.69 4.28
CA ALA A 27 -0.33 2.74 3.82
C ALA A 27 -1.34 2.25 2.76
N VAL A 28 -0.89 1.45 1.79
CA VAL A 28 -1.77 0.83 0.79
C VAL A 28 -2.80 -0.08 1.45
N GLU A 29 -2.38 -0.95 2.37
CA GLU A 29 -3.30 -1.85 3.08
C GLU A 29 -4.37 -1.09 3.89
N LEU A 30 -3.97 -0.01 4.57
CA LEU A 30 -4.90 0.84 5.32
C LEU A 30 -5.88 1.57 4.38
N LEU A 31 -5.40 2.06 3.24
CA LEU A 31 -6.25 2.71 2.24
C LEU A 31 -7.28 1.73 1.66
N SER A 32 -6.84 0.53 1.26
CA SER A 32 -7.71 -0.51 0.69
C SER A 32 -8.73 -1.05 1.70
N SER A 33 -8.41 -1.09 2.99
CA SER A 33 -9.32 -1.59 4.02
C SER A 33 -10.34 -0.57 4.52
N THR A 34 -10.00 0.73 4.48
CA THR A 34 -10.85 1.80 5.05
C THR A 34 -11.60 2.62 4.00
N GLY A 35 -11.14 2.64 2.74
CA GLY A 35 -11.74 3.47 1.68
C GLY A 35 -11.59 4.98 1.91
N THR A 36 -10.72 5.40 2.84
CA THR A 36 -10.59 6.82 3.26
C THR A 36 -9.13 7.24 3.36
N ALA A 37 -8.90 8.56 3.45
CA ALA A 37 -7.56 9.11 3.63
C ALA A 37 -6.95 8.62 4.96
N ILE A 38 -5.75 8.05 4.87
CA ILE A 38 -5.00 7.54 6.02
C ILE A 38 -4.14 8.63 6.67
N THR A 39 -3.80 8.47 7.94
CA THR A 39 -2.88 9.38 8.64
C THR A 39 -1.51 8.74 8.90
N ILE A 40 -0.49 9.57 9.09
CA ILE A 40 0.84 9.15 9.56
C ILE A 40 0.74 8.38 10.90
N ALA A 41 -0.25 8.69 11.73
CA ALA A 41 -0.45 8.01 13.01
C ALA A 41 -0.89 6.55 12.81
N ASP A 42 -1.83 6.30 11.90
CA ASP A 42 -2.38 4.97 11.64
C ASP A 42 -1.29 4.05 11.07
N VAL A 43 -0.46 4.57 10.16
CA VAL A 43 0.66 3.83 9.57
C VAL A 43 1.73 3.52 10.61
N ALA A 44 2.07 4.50 11.46
CA ALA A 44 3.02 4.29 12.54
C ALA A 44 2.53 3.23 13.54
N GLU A 45 1.23 3.26 13.88
CA GLU A 45 0.60 2.28 14.75
C GLU A 45 0.63 0.87 14.14
N SER A 46 0.21 0.73 12.88
CA SER A 46 0.24 -0.53 12.14
C SER A 46 1.63 -1.18 12.14
N LEU A 47 2.68 -0.38 11.93
CA LEU A 47 4.07 -0.85 11.90
C LEU A 47 4.72 -0.99 13.30
N GLY A 48 4.02 -0.59 14.37
CA GLY A 48 4.58 -0.57 15.72
C GLY A 48 5.79 0.37 15.87
N VAL A 49 5.80 1.49 15.15
CA VAL A 49 6.83 2.54 15.22
C VAL A 49 6.26 3.84 15.79
N ILE A 50 7.12 4.82 16.08
CA ILE A 50 6.69 6.17 16.45
C ILE A 50 6.48 7.02 15.18
N ARG A 51 5.61 8.02 15.26
CA ARG A 51 5.35 8.95 14.13
C ARG A 51 6.62 9.57 13.55
N GLN A 52 7.60 9.90 14.42
CA GLN A 52 8.88 10.46 14.00
C GLN A 52 9.67 9.55 13.05
N THR A 53 9.51 8.23 13.17
CA THR A 53 10.12 7.26 12.24
C THR A 53 9.52 7.42 10.85
N VAL A 54 8.19 7.56 10.74
CA VAL A 54 7.52 7.76 9.46
C VAL A 54 7.84 9.13 8.87
N TYR A 55 7.82 10.19 9.69
CA TYR A 55 8.19 11.55 9.28
C TYR A 55 9.60 11.68 8.69
N ARG A 56 10.52 10.78 9.09
CA ARG A 56 11.87 10.74 8.51
C ARG A 56 11.86 10.43 7.02
N TYR A 57 10.94 9.58 6.57
CA TYR A 57 10.84 9.14 5.17
C TYR A 57 9.78 9.93 4.39
N PHE A 58 8.70 10.30 5.07
CA PHE A 58 7.58 11.05 4.49
C PHE A 58 7.30 12.29 5.33
N PRO A 59 7.85 13.46 4.94
CA PRO A 59 7.73 14.68 5.72
C PRO A 59 6.27 15.12 5.94
N THR A 60 5.38 14.79 5.01
CA THR A 60 3.95 15.09 5.12
C THR A 60 3.07 13.86 4.86
N ALA A 61 1.82 13.92 5.31
CA ALA A 61 0.83 12.90 4.97
C ALA A 61 0.51 12.88 3.47
N ASP A 62 0.61 14.02 2.78
CA ASP A 62 0.38 14.11 1.34
C ASP A 62 1.47 13.35 0.55
N ASP A 63 2.73 13.45 0.99
CA ASP A 63 3.85 12.69 0.40
C ASP A 63 3.62 11.18 0.52
N LEU A 64 3.17 10.72 1.70
CA LEU A 64 2.84 9.31 1.93
C LEU A 64 1.63 8.87 1.09
N MET A 65 0.57 9.68 1.04
CA MET A 65 -0.63 9.40 0.24
C MET A 65 -0.30 9.27 -1.25
N ARG A 66 0.55 10.16 -1.79
CA ARG A 66 1.00 10.07 -3.19
C ARG A 66 1.79 8.79 -3.44
N ALA A 67 2.72 8.45 -2.56
CA ALA A 67 3.51 7.22 -2.68
C ALA A 67 2.62 5.97 -2.62
N ALA A 68 1.67 5.94 -1.67
CA ALA A 68 0.69 4.86 -1.56
C ALA A 68 -0.22 4.76 -2.78
N ALA A 69 -0.68 5.89 -3.33
CA ALA A 69 -1.50 5.91 -4.54
C ALA A 69 -0.75 5.33 -5.75
N ILE A 70 0.52 5.74 -5.96
CA ILE A 70 1.37 5.19 -7.03
C ILE A 70 1.55 3.68 -6.85
N ALA A 71 1.94 3.24 -5.65
CA ALA A 71 2.12 1.81 -5.37
C ALA A 71 0.84 0.98 -5.49
N SER A 72 -0.32 1.58 -5.17
CA SER A 72 -1.63 0.92 -5.34
C SER A 72 -1.94 0.69 -6.82
N VAL A 73 -1.61 1.64 -7.69
CA VAL A 73 -1.79 1.49 -9.14
C VAL A 73 -0.91 0.38 -9.69
N ASP A 74 0.37 0.32 -9.30
CA ASP A 74 1.27 -0.75 -9.73
C ASP A 74 0.74 -2.13 -9.29
N GLY A 75 0.32 -2.26 -8.03
CA GLY A 75 -0.27 -3.50 -7.52
C GLY A 75 -1.57 -3.89 -8.25
N PHE A 76 -2.41 -2.92 -8.59
CA PHE A 76 -3.63 -3.16 -9.39
C PHE A 76 -3.27 -3.65 -10.80
N LEU A 77 -2.31 -3.02 -11.46
CA LEU A 77 -1.88 -3.41 -12.81
C LEU A 77 -1.24 -4.79 -12.84
N ASP A 78 -0.50 -5.18 -11.79
CA ASP A 78 0.03 -6.53 -11.64
C ASP A 78 -1.09 -7.57 -11.53
N GLN A 79 -2.12 -7.28 -10.73
CA GLN A 79 -3.29 -8.17 -10.59
C GLN A 79 -4.10 -8.25 -11.88
N LEU A 80 -4.36 -7.12 -12.54
CA LEU A 80 -5.03 -7.07 -13.83
C LEU A 80 -4.25 -7.88 -14.89
N SER A 81 -2.94 -7.69 -14.95
CA SER A 81 -2.05 -8.45 -15.85
C SER A 81 -2.05 -9.94 -15.56
N ALA A 82 -2.15 -10.34 -14.29
CA ALA A 82 -2.31 -11.73 -13.89
C ALA A 82 -3.70 -12.28 -14.27
N HIS A 83 -4.76 -11.48 -14.13
CA HIS A 83 -6.13 -11.85 -14.43
C HIS A 83 -6.34 -12.15 -15.92
N VAL A 84 -5.82 -11.30 -16.80
CA VAL A 84 -5.95 -11.47 -18.27
C VAL A 84 -4.92 -12.43 -18.86
N ARG A 85 -4.01 -12.97 -18.05
CA ARG A 85 -2.91 -13.82 -18.52
C ARG A 85 -3.46 -15.11 -19.12
N GLY A 86 -3.06 -15.40 -20.36
CA GLY A 86 -3.48 -16.62 -21.06
C GLY A 86 -4.78 -16.48 -21.85
N ILE A 87 -5.43 -15.30 -21.81
CA ILE A 87 -6.50 -14.97 -22.74
C ILE A 87 -5.86 -14.52 -24.05
N HIS A 88 -6.05 -15.30 -25.11
CA HIS A 88 -5.39 -15.08 -26.40
C HIS A 88 -6.23 -14.29 -27.39
N ASP A 89 -7.55 -14.28 -27.22
CA ASP A 89 -8.44 -13.43 -28.01
C ASP A 89 -8.42 -12.00 -27.44
N PRO A 90 -8.10 -10.97 -28.24
CA PRO A 90 -8.02 -9.60 -27.76
C PRO A 90 -9.36 -9.02 -27.29
N ALA A 91 -10.48 -9.44 -27.88
CA ALA A 91 -11.80 -8.96 -27.46
C ALA A 91 -12.15 -9.54 -26.08
N ASP A 92 -11.90 -10.84 -25.88
CA ASP A 92 -12.09 -11.49 -24.58
C ASP A 92 -11.19 -10.87 -23.50
N ALA A 93 -9.91 -10.63 -23.81
CA ALA A 93 -8.97 -10.02 -22.86
C ALA A 93 -9.40 -8.59 -22.47
N MET A 94 -9.91 -7.81 -23.43
CA MET A 94 -10.46 -6.48 -23.17
C MET A 94 -11.72 -6.54 -22.32
N THR A 95 -12.64 -7.47 -22.60
CA THR A 95 -13.87 -7.65 -21.82
C THR A 95 -13.56 -8.02 -20.37
N GLU A 96 -12.75 -9.05 -20.14
CA GLU A 96 -12.36 -9.49 -18.79
C GLU A 96 -11.59 -8.39 -18.05
N GLY A 97 -10.66 -7.69 -18.72
CA GLY A 97 -9.92 -6.60 -18.10
C GLY A 97 -10.80 -5.42 -17.66
N VAL A 98 -11.79 -5.05 -18.46
CA VAL A 98 -12.76 -3.99 -18.11
C VAL A 98 -13.65 -4.43 -16.95
N LEU A 99 -14.17 -5.67 -16.99
CA LEU A 99 -15.01 -6.21 -15.91
C LEU A 99 -14.23 -6.25 -14.58
N TYR A 100 -13.00 -6.75 -14.60
CA TYR A 100 -12.12 -6.74 -13.43
C TYR A 100 -11.93 -5.33 -12.86
N THR A 101 -11.69 -4.35 -13.73
CA THR A 101 -11.49 -2.95 -13.32
C THR A 101 -12.77 -2.36 -12.71
N LEU A 102 -13.94 -2.63 -13.29
CA LEU A 102 -15.22 -2.15 -12.78
C LEU A 102 -15.56 -2.77 -11.41
N ASP A 103 -15.28 -4.06 -11.23
CA ASP A 103 -15.45 -4.75 -9.95
C ASP A 103 -14.50 -4.18 -8.88
N ALA A 104 -13.29 -3.79 -9.25
CA ALA A 104 -12.34 -3.18 -8.33
C ALA A 104 -12.79 -1.78 -7.87
N VAL A 105 -13.30 -0.94 -8.77
CA VAL A 105 -13.77 0.43 -8.47
C VAL A 105 -15.10 0.44 -7.70
N THR A 106 -15.93 -0.58 -7.84
CA THR A 106 -17.23 -0.67 -7.13
C THR A 106 -17.11 -1.24 -5.72
N ARG A 107 -15.97 -1.86 -5.37
CA ARG A 107 -15.70 -2.36 -4.01
C ARG A 107 -15.05 -1.33 -3.09
N THR A 108 -14.52 -0.22 -3.64
CA THR A 108 -14.05 0.95 -2.90
C THR A 108 -15.19 1.90 -2.57
#